data_AF-A0A6J5EJX1-F1
#
_entry.id   AF-A0A6J5EJX1-F1
#
_cell.length_a   1.000
_cell.length_b   1.000
_cell.length_c   1.000
_cell.angle_alpha   90.00
_cell.angle_beta   90.00
_cell.angle_gamma   90.00
#
_symmetry.space_group_name_H-M   'P 1'
#
loop_
_entity.id
_entity.type
_entity.pdbx_description
1 polymer ?
#
loop_
_entity_poly.entity_id
_entity_poly.type
_entity_poly.pdbx_seq_one_letter_code
_entity_poly.pdbx_strand_id
1 'polypeptide(L)'
;MFGDCRDVHRHAHPISQAAGVRVNVFEEGYVRPHWLTLEHYGVNGRSNLSRDPAWYLERRNVTPSCPEGRSTGYNLYERAFHDIRYRVANTLYAKRFPGYRSHRPTNGFFEYAGLAARACLQRKHKREADALTRELIETKRPYYVLPLQLNSDAQMVVHSPFDGVRNAIETVLRSFARSASANHWLVVKNHPLDTGLIEYRSYAQKLASEFGIADRLRFIDAGHLPTLLENACGVVVVNSTVGLSALHHCRPLVALGRAIYDMPGLTWQGALDDFWRHAERPDMNLYQCFLDYIVHHTQINGDFYTRTGIEMAVAGAVVRLEAPVNA
;
A
#
# COMPACT_ATOMS: atom_id res chain seq x y z
N MET A 1 4.01 -19.21 3.72
CA MET A 1 4.04 -18.26 4.87
C MET A 1 3.20 -17.03 4.53
N PHE A 2 2.81 -16.19 5.50
CA PHE A 2 2.07 -14.94 5.26
C PHE A 2 2.94 -13.73 5.65
N GLY A 3 3.38 -12.96 4.65
CA GLY A 3 4.40 -11.91 4.73
C GLY A 3 5.81 -12.47 4.98
N ASP A 4 6.79 -12.17 4.14
CA ASP A 4 8.15 -12.73 4.18
C ASP A 4 9.15 -11.96 5.07
N CYS A 5 8.78 -10.75 5.48
CA CYS A 5 9.66 -9.86 6.23
C CYS A 5 9.46 -9.91 7.76
N ARG A 6 8.52 -10.73 8.26
CA ARG A 6 8.32 -10.92 9.70
C ARG A 6 9.54 -11.61 10.31
N ASP A 7 9.90 -11.27 11.54
CA ASP A 7 11.07 -11.85 12.21
C ASP A 7 11.09 -13.39 12.19
N VAL A 8 9.92 -14.01 12.44
CA VAL A 8 9.75 -15.47 12.40
C VAL A 8 9.92 -16.08 11.00
N HIS A 9 9.73 -15.30 9.93
CA HIS A 9 9.81 -15.77 8.54
C HIS A 9 11.14 -15.40 7.88
N ARG A 10 11.81 -14.31 8.30
CA ARG A 10 13.04 -13.80 7.69
C ARG A 10 14.14 -14.88 7.62
N HIS A 11 14.24 -15.72 8.64
CA HIS A 11 15.23 -16.79 8.70
C HIS A 11 14.88 -18.00 7.81
N ALA A 12 13.63 -18.12 7.36
CA ALA A 12 13.19 -19.26 6.56
C ALA A 12 13.73 -19.22 5.11
N HIS A 13 13.96 -18.04 4.51
CA HIS A 13 14.47 -17.93 3.14
C HIS A 13 15.85 -18.60 2.96
N PRO A 14 16.91 -18.20 3.68
CA PRO A 14 18.24 -18.77 3.46
C PRO A 14 18.28 -20.28 3.75
N ILE A 15 17.54 -20.73 4.77
CA ILE A 15 17.44 -22.15 5.13
C ILE A 15 16.74 -22.93 4.01
N SER A 16 15.62 -22.42 3.51
CA SER A 16 14.86 -23.08 2.44
C SER A 16 15.64 -23.11 1.13
N GLN A 17 16.36 -22.03 0.79
CA GLN A 17 17.25 -21.99 -0.37
C GLN A 17 18.36 -23.04 -0.27
N ALA A 18 19.05 -23.11 0.87
CA ALA A 18 20.11 -24.10 1.09
C ALA A 18 19.60 -25.55 1.01
N ALA A 19 18.33 -25.78 1.40
CA ALA A 19 17.68 -27.08 1.35
C ALA A 19 16.98 -27.39 0.01
N GLY A 20 17.00 -26.47 -0.96
CA GLY A 20 16.25 -26.63 -2.22
C GLY A 20 14.73 -26.68 -2.05
N VAL A 21 14.21 -26.16 -0.93
CA VAL A 21 12.77 -26.13 -0.63
C VAL A 21 12.13 -24.89 -1.22
N ARG A 22 11.05 -25.09 -1.98
CA ARG A 22 10.27 -24.00 -2.57
C ARG A 22 9.54 -23.20 -1.50
N VAL A 23 9.81 -21.90 -1.45
CA VAL A 23 9.13 -20.95 -0.57
C VAL A 23 7.96 -20.30 -1.30
N ASN A 24 6.78 -20.34 -0.68
CA ASN A 24 5.59 -19.65 -1.16
C ASN A 24 5.11 -18.65 -0.11
N VAL A 25 4.85 -17.42 -0.55
CA VAL A 25 4.54 -16.30 0.32
C VAL A 25 3.18 -15.73 -0.07
N PHE A 26 2.25 -15.80 0.88
CA PHE A 26 0.99 -15.11 0.82
C PHE A 26 1.14 -13.67 1.29
N GLU A 27 0.41 -12.76 0.67
CA GLU A 27 0.20 -11.40 1.15
C GLU A 27 -1.21 -10.94 0.78
N GLU A 28 -1.67 -9.84 1.34
CA GLU A 28 -2.83 -9.13 0.80
C GLU A 28 -2.63 -8.83 -0.70
N GLY A 29 -3.73 -8.78 -1.46
CA GLY A 29 -3.67 -8.56 -2.91
C GLY A 29 -2.98 -7.25 -3.29
N TYR A 30 -2.17 -7.32 -4.35
CA TYR A 30 -1.69 -6.14 -5.07
C TYR A 30 -2.86 -5.41 -5.73
N VAL A 31 -3.80 -6.18 -6.27
CA VAL A 31 -5.05 -5.67 -6.83
C VAL A 31 -6.16 -5.91 -5.81
N ARG A 32 -6.92 -4.87 -5.49
CA ARG A 32 -7.96 -4.91 -4.45
C ARG A 32 -9.33 -4.61 -5.05
N PRO A 33 -10.43 -5.12 -4.47
CA PRO A 33 -10.52 -5.77 -3.15
C PRO A 33 -10.58 -7.32 -3.16
N HIS A 34 -10.67 -7.96 -4.33
CA HIS A 34 -11.05 -9.37 -4.42
C HIS A 34 -9.89 -10.35 -4.65
N TRP A 35 -8.65 -9.93 -4.40
CA TRP A 35 -7.48 -10.74 -4.69
C TRP A 35 -6.56 -10.88 -3.49
N LEU A 36 -5.88 -12.02 -3.44
CA LEU A 36 -4.77 -12.32 -2.56
C LEU A 36 -3.53 -12.54 -3.40
N THR A 37 -2.37 -12.19 -2.85
CA THR A 37 -1.09 -12.47 -3.51
C THR A 37 -0.55 -13.82 -3.04
N LEU A 38 -0.12 -14.67 -3.97
CA LEU A 38 0.69 -15.86 -3.70
C LEU A 38 1.86 -15.89 -4.69
N GLU A 39 3.05 -15.56 -4.19
CA GLU A 39 4.27 -15.56 -4.99
C GLU A 39 5.27 -16.61 -4.52
N HIS A 40 6.09 -17.04 -5.48
CA HIS A 40 7.28 -17.82 -5.19
C HIS A 40 8.38 -16.90 -4.65
N TYR A 41 9.14 -17.43 -3.71
CA TYR A 41 10.26 -16.77 -3.05
C TYR A 41 9.91 -15.58 -2.15
N GLY A 42 9.27 -14.51 -2.64
CA GLY A 42 9.05 -13.29 -1.85
C GLY A 42 7.96 -12.40 -2.44
N VAL A 43 7.50 -11.42 -1.67
CA VAL A 43 6.45 -10.47 -2.08
C VAL A 43 6.95 -9.04 -2.00
N ASN A 44 6.25 -8.13 -2.67
CA ASN A 44 6.54 -6.70 -2.73
C ASN A 44 8.01 -6.43 -3.11
N GLY A 45 8.80 -5.84 -2.20
CA GLY A 45 10.20 -5.54 -2.44
C GLY A 45 11.11 -6.78 -2.57
N ARG A 46 10.61 -7.99 -2.27
CA ARG A 46 11.31 -9.27 -2.54
C ARG A 46 10.69 -10.08 -3.68
N SER A 47 9.67 -9.54 -4.34
CA SER A 47 9.11 -10.16 -5.54
C SER A 47 10.19 -10.28 -6.62
N ASN A 48 10.13 -11.38 -7.37
CA ASN A 48 10.96 -11.63 -8.54
C ASN A 48 10.33 -11.11 -9.84
N LEU A 49 9.22 -10.37 -9.76
CA LEU A 49 8.63 -9.68 -10.91
C LEU A 49 9.67 -8.77 -11.56
N SER A 50 9.70 -8.78 -12.90
CA SER A 50 10.58 -7.92 -13.69
C SER A 50 10.25 -6.44 -13.46
N ARG A 51 11.27 -5.59 -13.55
CA ARG A 51 11.12 -4.12 -13.58
C ARG A 51 11.48 -3.54 -14.93
N ASP A 52 11.61 -4.41 -15.93
CA ASP A 52 11.82 -4.02 -17.31
C ASP A 52 10.46 -3.92 -18.01
N PRO A 53 10.08 -2.73 -18.52
CA PRO A 53 8.87 -2.56 -19.31
C PRO A 53 8.77 -3.49 -20.51
N ALA A 54 9.89 -3.77 -21.18
CA ALA A 54 9.91 -4.64 -22.37
C ALA A 54 9.44 -6.05 -22.04
N TRP A 55 9.75 -6.55 -20.84
CA TRP A 55 9.34 -7.87 -20.37
C TRP A 55 7.83 -8.09 -20.45
N TYR A 56 7.06 -7.08 -20.04
CA TYR A 56 5.60 -7.12 -20.03
C TYR A 56 5.01 -6.95 -21.42
N LEU A 57 5.58 -6.05 -22.22
CA LEU A 57 5.12 -5.79 -23.59
C LEU A 57 5.32 -7.02 -24.50
N GLU A 58 6.46 -7.70 -24.39
CA GLU A 58 6.75 -8.95 -25.13
C GLU A 58 5.78 -10.08 -24.79
N ARG A 59 5.30 -10.12 -23.54
CA ARG A 59 4.41 -11.18 -23.03
C ARG A 59 2.94 -10.88 -23.21
N ARG A 60 2.58 -9.73 -23.77
CA ARG A 60 1.19 -9.33 -23.96
C ARG A 60 0.36 -10.38 -24.71
N ASN A 61 0.93 -10.99 -25.75
CA ASN A 61 0.20 -11.95 -26.59
C ASN A 61 0.00 -13.33 -25.94
N VAL A 62 0.80 -13.66 -24.91
CA VAL A 62 0.74 -14.95 -24.21
C VAL A 62 0.11 -14.83 -22.82
N THR A 63 -0.13 -13.61 -22.34
CA THR A 63 -0.74 -13.35 -21.04
C THR A 63 -2.23 -13.09 -21.23
N PRO A 64 -3.11 -13.97 -20.72
CA PRO A 64 -4.54 -13.71 -20.63
C PRO A 64 -4.85 -12.35 -20.01
N SER A 65 -5.90 -11.70 -20.51
CA SER A 65 -6.44 -10.50 -19.87
C SER A 65 -6.86 -10.78 -18.43
N CYS A 66 -6.68 -9.78 -17.58
CA CYS A 66 -7.09 -9.81 -16.19
C CYS A 66 -8.58 -10.20 -16.10
N PRO A 67 -8.92 -11.35 -15.49
CA PRO A 67 -10.31 -11.72 -15.29
C PRO A 67 -10.99 -10.74 -14.32
N GLU A 68 -12.30 -10.59 -14.44
CA GLU A 68 -13.08 -9.84 -13.45
C GLU A 68 -13.01 -10.54 -12.08
N GLY A 69 -12.68 -9.77 -11.05
CA GLY A 69 -12.62 -10.27 -9.68
C GLY A 69 -14.02 -10.61 -9.18
N ARG A 70 -14.25 -11.86 -8.78
CA ARG A 70 -15.53 -12.24 -8.18
C ARG A 70 -15.58 -11.71 -6.75
N SER A 71 -16.74 -11.19 -6.37
CA SER A 71 -16.94 -10.67 -5.03
C SER A 71 -16.80 -11.77 -3.99
N THR A 72 -15.97 -11.50 -3.00
CA THR A 72 -15.72 -12.41 -1.88
C THR A 72 -16.71 -12.18 -0.72
N GLY A 73 -17.56 -11.15 -0.81
CA GLY A 73 -18.45 -10.74 0.28
C GLY A 73 -17.74 -9.99 1.41
N TYR A 74 -16.52 -9.50 1.19
CA TYR A 74 -15.72 -8.83 2.20
C TYR A 74 -16.51 -7.76 2.95
N ASN A 75 -16.47 -7.85 4.28
CA ASN A 75 -17.01 -6.83 5.16
C ASN A 75 -16.00 -6.50 6.28
N LEU A 76 -16.05 -5.24 6.73
CA LEU A 76 -15.12 -4.75 7.74
C LEU A 76 -15.32 -5.43 9.10
N TYR A 77 -16.55 -5.89 9.39
CA TYR A 77 -16.91 -6.52 10.66
C TYR A 77 -16.21 -7.87 10.85
N GLU A 78 -16.17 -8.72 9.84
CA GLU A 78 -15.48 -10.00 9.87
C GLU A 78 -13.98 -9.80 10.09
N ARG A 79 -13.36 -8.89 9.34
CA ARG A 79 -11.96 -8.55 9.57
C ARG A 79 -11.70 -8.09 11.01
N ALA A 80 -12.54 -7.22 11.54
CA ALA A 80 -12.42 -6.74 12.91
C ALA A 80 -12.60 -7.88 13.92
N PHE A 81 -13.58 -8.76 13.71
CA PHE A 81 -13.81 -9.95 14.54
C PHE A 81 -12.59 -10.88 14.55
N HIS A 82 -11.99 -11.17 13.39
CA HIS A 82 -10.79 -11.98 13.30
C HIS A 82 -9.59 -11.34 14.02
N ASP A 83 -9.38 -10.02 13.89
CA ASP A 83 -8.30 -9.31 14.59
C ASP A 83 -8.50 -9.33 16.12
N ILE A 84 -9.73 -9.07 16.60
CA ILE A 84 -10.08 -9.14 18.02
C ILE A 84 -9.85 -10.54 18.56
N ARG A 85 -10.39 -11.57 17.88
CA ARG A 85 -10.25 -12.97 18.31
C ARG A 85 -8.79 -13.40 18.39
N TYR A 86 -7.97 -13.05 17.40
CA TYR A 86 -6.54 -13.33 17.38
C TYR A 86 -5.81 -12.70 18.59
N ARG A 87 -6.11 -11.44 18.90
CA ARG A 87 -5.49 -10.73 20.02
C ARG A 87 -5.95 -11.24 21.38
N VAL A 88 -7.24 -11.54 21.53
CA VAL A 88 -7.77 -12.18 22.74
C VAL A 88 -7.07 -13.51 22.98
N ALA A 89 -6.91 -14.34 21.94
CA ALA A 89 -6.16 -15.59 22.05
C ALA A 89 -4.71 -15.34 22.50
N ASN A 90 -3.99 -14.41 21.88
CA ASN A 90 -2.62 -14.08 22.29
C ASN A 90 -2.52 -13.66 23.76
N THR A 91 -3.46 -12.86 24.25
CA THR A 91 -3.50 -12.44 25.65
C THR A 91 -3.80 -13.61 26.60
N LEU A 92 -4.81 -14.44 26.27
CA LEU A 92 -5.19 -15.60 27.08
C LEU A 92 -4.06 -16.64 27.19
N TYR A 93 -3.30 -16.83 26.10
CA TYR A 93 -2.20 -17.79 26.04
C TYR A 93 -0.82 -17.20 26.35
N ALA A 94 -0.70 -15.91 26.68
CA ALA A 94 0.58 -15.24 26.92
C ALA A 94 1.44 -15.94 27.99
N LYS A 95 0.80 -16.40 29.08
CA LYS A 95 1.49 -17.14 30.16
C LYS A 95 2.04 -18.49 29.71
N ARG A 96 1.41 -19.14 28.72
CA ARG A 96 1.85 -20.43 28.17
C ARG A 96 3.02 -20.27 27.21
N PHE A 97 3.17 -19.10 26.60
CA PHE A 97 4.22 -18.80 25.62
C PHE A 97 4.99 -17.53 26.00
N PRO A 98 5.73 -17.53 27.12
CA PRO A 98 6.39 -16.32 27.65
C PRO A 98 7.47 -15.75 26.71
N GLY A 99 8.03 -16.56 25.80
CA GLY A 99 8.99 -16.13 24.79
C GLY A 99 8.36 -15.62 23.48
N TYR A 100 7.03 -15.71 23.31
CA TYR A 100 6.37 -15.29 22.08
C TYR A 100 6.43 -13.77 21.92
N ARG A 101 7.01 -13.33 20.81
CA ARG A 101 7.02 -11.92 20.39
C ARG A 101 6.18 -11.77 19.13
N SER A 102 5.20 -10.89 19.20
CA SER A 102 4.39 -10.53 18.04
C SER A 102 5.25 -9.79 17.01
N HIS A 103 4.91 -9.94 15.73
CA HIS A 103 5.47 -9.13 14.65
C HIS A 103 4.94 -7.69 14.66
N ARG A 104 3.92 -7.38 15.49
CA ARG A 104 3.41 -6.01 15.67
C ARG A 104 4.17 -5.33 16.81
N PRO A 105 4.64 -4.07 16.62
CA PRO A 105 5.53 -3.40 17.58
C PRO A 105 4.83 -2.92 18.86
N THR A 106 3.50 -2.75 18.85
CA THR A 106 2.74 -2.20 19.97
C THR A 106 1.80 -3.21 20.63
N ASN A 107 1.64 -3.08 21.96
CA ASN A 107 0.68 -3.88 22.73
C ASN A 107 -0.74 -3.59 22.23
N GLY A 108 -1.49 -4.64 21.88
CA GLY A 108 -2.77 -4.52 21.17
C GLY A 108 -3.83 -3.66 21.87
N PHE A 109 -3.77 -3.50 23.20
CA PHE A 109 -4.67 -2.63 23.94
C PHE A 109 -4.52 -1.14 23.59
N PHE A 110 -3.29 -0.64 23.42
CA PHE A 110 -3.05 0.76 23.03
C PHE A 110 -3.48 1.03 21.59
N GLU A 111 -3.30 0.06 20.69
CA GLU A 111 -3.80 0.16 19.32
C GLU A 111 -5.33 0.21 19.28
N TYR A 112 -6.04 -0.58 20.10
CA TYR A 112 -7.50 -0.52 20.19
C TYR A 112 -8.01 0.79 20.79
N ALA A 113 -7.39 1.29 21.85
CA ALA A 113 -7.77 2.58 22.42
C ALA A 113 -7.64 3.70 21.38
N GLY A 114 -6.54 3.70 20.60
CA GLY A 114 -6.34 4.65 19.49
C GLY A 114 -7.37 4.48 18.37
N LEU A 115 -7.63 3.24 17.93
CA LEU A 115 -8.65 2.96 16.90
C LEU A 115 -10.07 3.30 17.36
N ALA A 116 -10.41 3.05 18.63
CA ALA A 116 -11.70 3.38 19.21
C ALA A 116 -11.90 4.90 19.31
N ALA A 117 -10.89 5.62 19.81
CA ALA A 117 -10.89 7.09 19.82
C ALA A 117 -11.05 7.65 18.40
N ARG A 118 -10.34 7.07 17.42
CA ARG A 118 -10.46 7.44 16.00
C ARG A 118 -11.86 7.13 15.44
N ALA A 119 -12.48 6.01 15.82
CA ALA A 119 -13.83 5.65 15.43
C ALA A 119 -14.85 6.68 15.93
N CYS A 120 -14.70 7.18 17.16
CA CYS A 120 -15.52 8.27 17.70
C CYS A 120 -15.42 9.55 16.86
N LEU A 121 -14.24 9.84 16.30
CA LEU A 121 -13.98 11.02 15.46
C LEU A 121 -14.24 10.77 13.96
N GLN A 122 -14.60 9.55 13.55
CA GLN A 122 -14.71 9.17 12.14
C GLN A 122 -15.71 10.03 11.37
N ARG A 123 -16.85 10.38 11.97
CA ARG A 123 -17.87 11.25 11.34
C ARG A 123 -17.32 12.65 11.09
N LYS A 124 -16.53 13.19 12.02
CA LYS A 124 -15.88 14.50 11.88
C LYS A 124 -14.84 14.45 10.77
N HIS A 125 -13.92 13.48 10.81
CA HIS A 125 -12.90 13.30 9.78
C HIS A 125 -13.50 13.09 8.39
N LYS A 126 -14.61 12.35 8.28
CA LYS A 126 -15.33 12.16 7.02
C LYS A 126 -15.88 13.49 6.50
N ARG A 127 -16.56 14.28 7.34
CA ARG A 127 -17.09 15.60 6.95
C ARG A 127 -15.98 16.55 6.49
N GLU A 128 -14.86 16.58 7.20
CA GLU A 128 -13.68 17.39 6.83
C GLU A 128 -13.10 16.95 5.49
N ALA A 129 -12.94 15.64 5.28
CA ALA A 129 -12.42 15.11 4.02
C ALA A 129 -13.39 15.34 2.85
N ASP A 130 -14.69 15.20 3.05
CA ASP A 130 -15.73 15.44 2.04
C ASP A 130 -15.83 16.94 1.69
N ALA A 131 -15.66 17.82 2.67
CA ALA A 131 -15.58 19.27 2.44
C ALA A 131 -14.35 19.65 1.62
N LEU A 132 -13.16 19.13 1.99
CA LEU A 132 -11.93 19.38 1.24
C LEU A 132 -12.01 18.81 -0.18
N THR A 133 -12.54 17.59 -0.34
CA THR A 133 -12.65 16.96 -1.66
C THR A 133 -13.56 17.78 -2.57
N ARG A 134 -14.68 18.30 -2.05
CA ARG A 134 -15.54 19.22 -2.77
C ARG A 134 -14.82 20.52 -3.13
N GLU A 135 -14.12 21.14 -2.18
CA GLU A 135 -13.34 22.35 -2.43
C GLU A 135 -12.32 22.14 -3.57
N LEU A 136 -11.54 21.06 -3.53
CA LEU A 136 -10.54 20.74 -4.55
C LEU A 136 -11.17 20.59 -5.94
N ILE A 137 -12.31 19.91 -6.03
CA ILE A 137 -13.01 19.65 -7.28
C ILE A 137 -13.69 20.92 -7.82
N GLU A 138 -14.43 21.64 -6.97
CA GLU A 138 -15.19 22.84 -7.35
C GLU A 138 -14.26 24.00 -7.74
N THR A 139 -13.18 24.21 -6.98
CA THR A 139 -12.20 25.27 -7.28
C THR A 139 -11.23 24.88 -8.39
N LYS A 140 -11.26 23.61 -8.84
CA LYS A 140 -10.29 23.03 -9.79
C LYS A 140 -8.84 23.33 -9.37
N ARG A 141 -8.58 23.39 -8.07
CA ARG A 141 -7.24 23.68 -7.55
C ARG A 141 -6.34 22.49 -7.89
N PRO A 142 -5.19 22.70 -8.53
CA PRO A 142 -4.27 21.60 -8.81
C PRO A 142 -3.58 21.11 -7.54
N TYR A 143 -3.56 19.80 -7.31
CA TYR A 143 -3.01 19.21 -6.09
C TYR A 143 -2.29 17.88 -6.32
N TYR A 144 -1.35 17.58 -5.44
CA TYR A 144 -0.68 16.29 -5.34
C TYR A 144 -1.16 15.53 -4.11
N VAL A 145 -1.02 14.20 -4.13
CA VAL A 145 -1.45 13.33 -3.02
C VAL A 145 -0.27 12.55 -2.45
N LEU A 146 -0.11 12.58 -1.13
CA LEU A 146 0.79 11.74 -0.35
C LEU A 146 -0.04 10.86 0.60
N PRO A 147 -0.37 9.62 0.20
CA PRO A 147 -1.00 8.64 1.09
C PRO A 147 0.05 8.07 2.05
N LEU A 148 -0.20 8.19 3.35
CA LEU A 148 0.67 7.65 4.38
C LEU A 148 0.47 6.14 4.56
N GLN A 149 1.57 5.46 4.92
CA GLN A 149 1.60 4.04 5.27
C GLN A 149 1.75 3.89 6.79
N LEU A 150 1.51 2.69 7.32
CA LEU A 150 1.78 2.40 8.72
C LEU A 150 3.29 2.34 8.97
N ASN A 151 3.74 2.91 10.08
CA ASN A 151 5.17 2.86 10.46
C ASN A 151 5.67 1.44 10.75
N SER A 152 4.75 0.54 11.13
CA SER A 152 5.02 -0.87 11.39
C SER A 152 4.94 -1.76 10.15
N ASP A 153 4.60 -1.21 8.99
CA ASP A 153 4.52 -1.96 7.74
C ASP A 153 5.92 -2.42 7.32
N ALA A 154 6.07 -3.70 6.95
CA ALA A 154 7.32 -4.22 6.41
C ALA A 154 7.77 -3.47 5.15
N GLN A 155 6.83 -2.93 4.37
CA GLN A 155 7.12 -2.02 3.27
C GLN A 155 7.90 -0.78 3.73
N MET A 156 7.50 -0.17 4.85
CA MET A 156 8.22 0.98 5.42
C MET A 156 9.55 0.56 6.04
N VAL A 157 9.56 -0.52 6.82
CA VAL A 157 10.73 -0.92 7.63
C VAL A 157 11.85 -1.56 6.80
N VAL A 158 11.51 -2.35 5.77
CA VAL A 158 12.48 -3.20 5.04
C VAL A 158 12.67 -2.74 3.59
N HIS A 159 11.66 -2.14 2.98
CA HIS A 159 11.65 -1.83 1.55
C HIS A 159 11.63 -0.33 1.25
N SER A 160 11.88 0.50 2.25
CA SER A 160 12.02 1.95 2.09
C SER A 160 13.42 2.42 2.44
N PRO A 161 13.88 3.56 1.88
CA PRO A 161 15.11 4.22 2.29
C PRO A 161 14.93 5.09 3.55
N PHE A 162 13.73 5.11 4.16
CA PHE A 162 13.39 6.02 5.24
C PHE A 162 13.43 5.29 6.59
N ASP A 163 13.85 6.01 7.63
CA ASP A 163 13.80 5.51 9.02
C ASP A 163 12.37 5.37 9.56
N GLY A 164 11.39 5.93 8.84
CA GLY A 164 9.98 5.83 9.15
C GLY A 164 9.14 6.87 8.43
N VAL A 165 7.84 6.88 8.74
CA VAL A 165 6.85 7.72 8.06
C VAL A 165 7.14 9.23 8.22
N ARG A 166 7.67 9.66 9.36
CA ARG A 166 8.05 11.07 9.59
C ARG A 166 9.15 11.54 8.64
N ASN A 167 10.16 10.70 8.42
CA ASN A 167 11.26 11.03 7.52
C ASN A 167 10.76 11.12 6.06
N ALA A 168 9.88 10.20 5.65
CA ALA A 168 9.21 10.28 4.35
C ALA A 168 8.38 11.58 4.19
N ILE A 169 7.58 11.95 5.21
CA ILE A 169 6.81 13.21 5.21
C ILE A 169 7.75 14.40 5.02
N GLU A 170 8.84 14.46 5.80
CA GLU A 170 9.79 15.56 5.74
C GLU A 170 10.44 15.69 4.36
N THR A 171 10.92 14.59 3.78
CA THR A 171 11.53 14.57 2.45
C THR A 171 10.56 15.11 1.39
N VAL A 172 9.30 14.65 1.42
CA VAL A 172 8.29 15.07 0.44
C VAL A 172 7.91 16.54 0.63
N LEU A 173 7.64 16.99 1.87
CA LEU A 173 7.28 18.39 2.15
C LEU A 173 8.41 19.35 1.78
N ARG A 174 9.66 18.99 2.07
CA ARG A 174 10.85 19.78 1.73
C ARG A 174 11.02 19.92 0.21
N SER A 175 10.86 18.82 -0.52
CA SER A 175 10.91 18.83 -1.98
C SER A 175 9.76 19.66 -2.59
N PHE A 176 8.54 19.45 -2.09
CA PHE A 176 7.36 20.20 -2.53
C PHE A 176 7.52 21.71 -2.32
N ALA A 177 8.02 22.13 -1.15
CA ALA A 177 8.23 23.54 -0.85
C ALA A 177 9.24 24.21 -1.78
N ARG A 178 10.31 23.49 -2.14
CA ARG A 178 11.38 24.01 -3.01
C ARG A 178 10.97 24.06 -4.47
N SER A 179 10.24 23.06 -4.95
CA SER A 179 10.12 22.83 -6.39
C SER A 179 8.69 22.92 -6.93
N ALA A 180 7.64 22.67 -6.14
CA ALA A 180 6.27 22.73 -6.65
C ALA A 180 5.80 24.17 -6.88
N SER A 181 5.05 24.40 -7.96
CA SER A 181 4.42 25.71 -8.25
C SER A 181 3.59 26.23 -7.08
N ALA A 182 3.63 27.55 -6.83
CA ALA A 182 2.94 28.21 -5.73
C ALA A 182 1.42 27.95 -5.71
N ASN A 183 0.82 27.66 -6.86
CA ASN A 183 -0.61 27.36 -6.99
C ASN A 183 -0.96 25.89 -6.70
N HIS A 184 0.02 25.00 -6.54
CA HIS A 184 -0.20 23.60 -6.20
C HIS A 184 -0.41 23.41 -4.71
N TRP A 185 -1.36 22.54 -4.36
CA TRP A 185 -1.54 22.04 -3.00
C TRP A 185 -0.96 20.64 -2.84
N LEU A 186 -0.63 20.29 -1.59
CA LEU A 186 -0.25 18.93 -1.23
C LEU A 186 -1.27 18.38 -0.22
N VAL A 187 -1.93 17.29 -0.60
CA VAL A 187 -2.89 16.57 0.24
C VAL A 187 -2.19 15.36 0.85
N VAL A 188 -1.90 15.43 2.15
CA VAL A 188 -1.41 14.30 2.93
C VAL A 188 -2.61 13.54 3.47
N LYS A 189 -2.72 12.26 3.12
CA LYS A 189 -3.82 11.40 3.54
C LYS A 189 -3.31 10.37 4.54
N ASN A 190 -3.81 10.43 5.77
CA ASN A 190 -3.45 9.46 6.80
C ASN A 190 -3.94 8.05 6.45
N HIS A 191 -3.23 7.05 6.96
CA HIS A 191 -3.60 5.65 6.78
C HIS A 191 -4.88 5.33 7.61
N PRO A 192 -5.88 4.62 7.07
CA PRO A 192 -7.14 4.36 7.77
C PRO A 192 -6.96 3.53 9.05
N LEU A 193 -5.94 2.68 9.10
CA LEU A 193 -5.60 1.84 10.26
C LEU A 193 -4.57 2.50 11.20
N ASP A 194 -4.19 3.75 10.96
CA ASP A 194 -3.29 4.45 11.86
C ASP A 194 -4.00 4.75 13.19
N THR A 195 -3.33 4.43 14.29
CA THR A 195 -3.89 4.51 15.65
C THR A 195 -3.87 5.92 16.22
N GLY A 196 -3.20 6.88 15.55
CA GLY A 196 -2.98 8.22 16.08
C GLY A 196 -1.93 8.31 17.18
N LEU A 197 -1.24 7.21 17.52
CA LEU A 197 -0.16 7.23 18.53
C LEU A 197 1.00 8.15 18.12
N ILE A 198 1.22 8.31 16.81
CA ILE A 198 2.16 9.26 16.25
C ILE A 198 1.37 10.40 15.60
N GLU A 199 1.53 11.60 16.14
CA GLU A 199 0.86 12.83 15.69
C GLU A 199 1.39 13.33 14.34
N TYR A 200 1.08 12.62 13.25
CA TYR A 200 1.53 12.97 11.89
C TYR A 200 0.96 14.28 11.38
N ARG A 201 -0.30 14.60 11.73
CA ARG A 201 -0.95 15.87 11.35
C ARG A 201 -0.17 17.06 11.91
N SER A 202 0.06 17.06 13.22
CA SER A 202 0.79 18.12 13.92
C SER A 202 2.24 18.22 13.43
N TYR A 203 2.89 17.08 13.19
CA TYR A 203 4.24 17.04 12.62
C TYR A 203 4.31 17.65 11.21
N ALA A 204 3.41 17.26 10.32
CA ALA A 204 3.36 17.79 8.95
C ALA A 204 3.03 19.29 8.93
N GLN A 205 2.11 19.76 9.80
CA GLN A 205 1.77 21.19 9.91
C GLN A 205 2.93 22.03 10.44
N LYS A 206 3.70 21.51 11.41
CA LYS A 206 4.91 22.17 11.90
C LYS A 206 5.93 22.35 10.77
N LEU A 207 6.25 21.27 10.06
CA LEU A 207 7.17 21.32 8.91
C LEU A 207 6.66 22.23 7.80
N ALA A 208 5.36 22.21 7.51
CA ALA A 208 4.78 23.10 6.51
C ALA A 208 4.93 24.58 6.87
N SER A 209 4.84 24.91 8.15
CA SER A 209 5.07 26.27 8.63
C SER A 209 6.55 26.66 8.51
N GLU A 210 7.46 25.76 8.89
CA GLU A 210 8.91 25.97 8.75
C GLU A 210 9.34 26.12 7.28
N PHE A 211 8.69 25.41 6.36
CA PHE A 211 8.98 25.48 4.92
C PHE A 211 8.14 26.53 4.17
N GLY A 212 7.27 27.29 4.85
CA GLY A 212 6.46 28.34 4.22
C GLY A 212 5.38 27.84 3.25
N ILE A 213 4.85 26.63 3.47
CA ILE A 213 3.78 26.01 2.65
C ILE A 213 2.54 25.64 3.48
N ALA A 214 2.37 26.21 4.68
CA ALA A 214 1.26 25.90 5.58
C ALA A 214 -0.12 26.16 4.94
N ASP A 215 -0.24 27.19 4.10
CA ASP A 215 -1.44 27.54 3.35
C ASP A 215 -1.76 26.57 2.20
N ARG A 216 -0.75 25.82 1.73
CA ARG A 216 -0.82 24.86 0.61
C ARG A 216 -0.86 23.39 1.05
N LEU A 217 -0.62 23.10 2.32
CA LEU A 217 -0.73 21.75 2.87
C LEU A 217 -2.14 21.47 3.37
N ARG A 218 -2.71 20.32 3.01
CA ARG A 218 -3.96 19.80 3.57
C ARG A 218 -3.72 18.41 4.11
N PHE A 219 -4.16 18.14 5.34
CA PHE A 219 -4.04 16.83 5.96
C PHE A 219 -5.44 16.28 6.24
N ILE A 220 -5.72 15.06 5.77
CA ILE A 220 -7.01 14.38 5.95
C ILE A 220 -6.86 13.01 6.60
N ASP A 221 -7.75 12.69 7.52
CA ASP A 221 -7.76 11.41 8.25
C ASP A 221 -8.76 10.39 7.70
N ALA A 222 -9.60 10.83 6.76
CA ALA A 222 -10.62 10.02 6.08
C ALA A 222 -10.71 10.43 4.60
N GLY A 223 -11.79 10.07 3.92
CA GLY A 223 -12.05 10.41 2.52
C GLY A 223 -11.80 9.26 1.56
N HIS A 224 -12.55 9.29 0.44
CA HIS A 224 -12.53 8.29 -0.61
C HIS A 224 -11.33 8.54 -1.54
N LEU A 225 -10.30 7.70 -1.41
CA LEU A 225 -9.05 7.85 -2.14
C LEU A 225 -9.22 7.87 -3.67
N PRO A 226 -10.02 6.98 -4.30
CA PRO A 226 -10.22 7.03 -5.75
C PRO A 226 -10.68 8.40 -6.27
N THR A 227 -11.60 9.07 -5.57
CA THR A 227 -12.08 10.40 -5.95
C THR A 227 -10.98 11.47 -5.90
N LEU A 228 -10.04 11.35 -4.95
CA LEU A 228 -8.86 12.22 -4.91
C LEU A 228 -7.89 11.90 -6.04
N LEU A 229 -7.71 10.62 -6.37
CA LEU A 229 -6.80 10.19 -7.42
C LEU A 229 -7.29 10.62 -8.82
N GLU A 230 -8.59 10.60 -9.08
CA GLU A 230 -9.18 11.02 -10.37
C GLU A 230 -8.77 12.44 -10.79
N ASN A 231 -8.58 13.33 -9.81
CA ASN A 231 -8.35 14.76 -10.03
C ASN A 231 -6.93 15.23 -9.62
N ALA A 232 -6.07 14.33 -9.13
CA ALA A 232 -4.72 14.68 -8.73
C ALA A 232 -3.82 15.01 -9.94
N CYS A 233 -2.90 15.96 -9.75
CA CYS A 233 -1.80 16.25 -10.68
C CYS A 233 -0.72 15.17 -10.64
N GLY A 234 -0.55 14.51 -9.50
CA GLY A 234 0.37 13.40 -9.33
C GLY A 234 0.32 12.85 -7.91
N VAL A 235 0.93 11.68 -7.73
CA VAL A 235 0.90 10.94 -6.48
C VAL A 235 2.33 10.58 -6.08
N VAL A 236 2.65 10.78 -4.81
CA VAL A 236 3.94 10.40 -4.23
C VAL A 236 3.68 9.28 -3.25
N VAL A 237 4.29 8.11 -3.45
CA VAL A 237 4.23 6.99 -2.52
C VAL A 237 5.63 6.60 -2.10
N VAL A 238 5.78 5.95 -0.94
CA VAL A 238 7.03 5.24 -0.66
C VAL A 238 7.02 3.96 -1.49
N ASN A 239 6.12 3.02 -1.19
CA ASN A 239 5.99 1.75 -1.91
C ASN A 239 4.60 1.11 -1.71
N SER A 240 3.62 1.91 -1.28
CA SER A 240 2.25 1.46 -1.04
C SER A 240 1.59 0.86 -2.29
N THR A 241 0.74 -0.14 -2.14
CA THR A 241 -0.13 -0.62 -3.24
C THR A 241 -1.12 0.45 -3.72
N VAL A 242 -1.30 1.55 -2.98
CA VAL A 242 -1.98 2.76 -3.47
C VAL A 242 -1.36 3.28 -4.77
N GLY A 243 -0.06 3.06 -5.01
CA GLY A 243 0.57 3.37 -6.29
C GLY A 243 -0.13 2.70 -7.47
N LEU A 244 -0.52 1.43 -7.34
CA LEU A 244 -1.28 0.73 -8.39
C LEU A 244 -2.66 1.38 -8.65
N SER A 245 -3.29 1.92 -7.62
CA SER A 245 -4.53 2.69 -7.78
C SER A 245 -4.27 4.02 -8.49
N ALA A 246 -3.17 4.71 -8.19
CA ALA A 246 -2.79 5.93 -8.91
C ALA A 246 -2.55 5.66 -10.41
N LEU A 247 -1.86 4.56 -10.74
CA LEU A 247 -1.68 4.11 -12.13
C LEU A 247 -3.02 3.79 -12.80
N HIS A 248 -3.93 3.10 -12.11
CA HIS A 248 -5.27 2.82 -12.61
C HIS A 248 -6.04 4.08 -13.00
N HIS A 249 -5.86 5.17 -12.24
CA HIS A 249 -6.46 6.47 -12.52
C HIS A 249 -5.66 7.32 -13.52
N CYS A 250 -4.67 6.74 -14.21
CA CYS A 250 -3.76 7.41 -15.16
C CYS A 250 -3.02 8.61 -14.55
N ARG A 251 -2.66 8.55 -13.26
CA ARG A 251 -1.97 9.66 -12.58
C ARG A 251 -0.45 9.50 -12.65
N PRO A 252 0.30 10.59 -12.89
CA PRO A 252 1.74 10.60 -12.67
C PRO A 252 2.06 10.12 -11.24
N LEU A 253 3.02 9.21 -11.12
CA LEU A 253 3.33 8.52 -9.87
C LEU A 253 4.85 8.48 -9.67
N VAL A 254 5.32 8.82 -8.48
CA VAL A 254 6.70 8.53 -8.06
C VAL A 254 6.69 7.60 -6.85
N ALA A 255 7.50 6.55 -6.91
CA ALA A 255 7.77 5.63 -5.81
C ALA A 255 9.13 5.97 -5.20
N LEU A 256 9.17 6.30 -3.92
CA LEU A 256 10.40 6.68 -3.22
C LEU A 256 11.13 5.48 -2.60
N GLY A 257 10.47 4.33 -2.52
CA GLY A 257 10.99 3.08 -2.03
C GLY A 257 10.81 1.96 -3.05
N ARG A 258 11.17 0.75 -2.64
CA ARG A 258 11.18 -0.41 -3.53
C ARG A 258 9.76 -0.94 -3.75
N ALA A 259 9.16 -0.64 -4.90
CA ALA A 259 7.86 -1.17 -5.32
C ALA A 259 7.96 -2.08 -6.56
N ILE A 260 6.98 -2.96 -6.77
CA ILE A 260 6.95 -3.88 -7.92
C ILE A 260 6.63 -3.18 -9.26
N TYR A 261 5.96 -2.03 -9.18
CA TYR A 261 5.53 -1.22 -10.32
C TYR A 261 6.52 -0.07 -10.60
N ASP A 262 7.60 0.04 -9.83
CA ASP A 262 8.59 1.09 -9.99
C ASP A 262 9.51 0.79 -11.17
N MET A 263 9.15 1.33 -12.34
CA MET A 263 9.85 1.15 -13.61
C MET A 263 9.52 2.29 -14.59
N PRO A 264 10.41 2.56 -15.58
CA PRO A 264 10.14 3.52 -16.64
C PRO A 264 8.80 3.24 -17.35
N GLY A 265 8.08 4.30 -17.72
CA GLY A 265 6.76 4.18 -18.36
C GLY A 265 5.60 3.94 -17.39
N LEU A 266 5.81 3.40 -16.19
CA LEU A 266 4.78 3.34 -15.14
C LEU A 266 4.96 4.42 -14.10
N THR A 267 6.18 4.61 -13.60
CA THR A 267 6.50 5.62 -12.58
C THR A 267 7.52 6.62 -13.11
N TRP A 268 7.51 7.82 -12.51
CA TRP A 268 8.56 8.81 -12.68
C TRP A 268 9.88 8.26 -12.13
N GLN A 269 10.93 8.32 -12.96
CA GLN A 269 12.26 7.78 -12.65
C GLN A 269 13.30 8.87 -12.36
N GLY A 270 12.92 10.14 -12.44
CA GLY A 270 13.79 11.29 -12.14
C GLY A 270 13.81 11.65 -10.65
N ALA A 271 14.45 12.77 -10.33
CA ALA A 271 14.47 13.28 -8.96
C ALA A 271 13.05 13.74 -8.52
N LEU A 272 12.78 13.65 -7.21
CA LEU A 272 11.51 14.11 -6.64
C LEU A 272 11.29 15.62 -6.85
N ASP A 273 12.35 16.42 -6.85
CA ASP A 273 12.25 17.87 -7.08
C ASP A 273 11.72 18.18 -8.49
N ASP A 274 12.01 17.35 -9.49
CA ASP A 274 11.55 17.55 -10.88
C ASP A 274 10.13 17.02 -11.12
N PHE A 275 9.71 16.02 -10.32
CA PHE A 275 8.39 15.40 -10.40
C PHE A 275 7.25 16.42 -10.37
N TRP A 276 7.35 17.45 -9.53
CA TRP A 276 6.27 18.43 -9.32
C TRP A 276 5.94 19.31 -10.54
N ARG A 277 6.78 19.27 -11.58
CA ARG A 277 6.64 20.09 -12.80
C ARG A 277 6.66 19.27 -14.08
N HIS A 278 7.39 18.15 -14.07
CA HIS A 278 7.72 17.42 -15.29
C HIS A 278 7.14 16.00 -15.33
N ALA A 279 6.46 15.55 -14.27
CA ALA A 279 5.96 14.18 -14.22
C ALA A 279 4.95 13.87 -15.32
N GLU A 280 5.22 12.81 -16.05
CA GLU A 280 4.39 12.32 -17.15
C GLU A 280 3.36 11.31 -16.64
N ARG A 281 2.27 11.16 -17.40
CA ARG A 281 1.28 10.13 -17.14
C ARG A 281 1.87 8.75 -17.48
N PRO A 282 1.45 7.68 -16.78
CA PRO A 282 1.88 6.34 -17.12
C PRO A 282 1.42 5.93 -18.52
N ASP A 283 2.22 5.10 -19.18
CA ASP A 283 1.82 4.37 -20.38
C ASP A 283 0.76 3.34 -20.00
N MET A 284 -0.48 3.60 -20.42
CA MET A 284 -1.61 2.75 -20.08
C MET A 284 -1.61 1.40 -20.80
N ASN A 285 -0.93 1.29 -21.95
CA ASN A 285 -0.73 0.00 -22.60
C ASN A 285 0.24 -0.86 -21.80
N LEU A 286 1.37 -0.27 -21.35
CA LEU A 286 2.28 -0.94 -20.44
C LEU A 286 1.60 -1.32 -19.12
N TYR A 287 0.82 -0.41 -18.53
CA TYR A 287 0.08 -0.67 -17.31
C TYR A 287 -0.89 -1.85 -17.45
N GLN A 288 -1.62 -1.95 -18.58
CA GLN A 288 -2.51 -3.08 -18.80
C GLN A 288 -1.73 -4.40 -18.93
N CYS A 289 -0.61 -4.41 -19.68
CA CYS A 289 0.24 -5.59 -19.80
C CYS A 289 0.81 -6.02 -18.44
N PHE A 290 1.24 -5.04 -17.63
CA PHE A 290 1.69 -5.27 -16.27
C PHE A 290 0.57 -5.84 -15.39
N LEU A 291 -0.62 -5.24 -15.42
CA LEU A 291 -1.78 -5.66 -14.62
C LEU A 291 -2.22 -7.09 -14.96
N ASP A 292 -2.37 -7.40 -16.24
CA ASP A 292 -2.73 -8.73 -16.75
C ASP A 292 -1.71 -9.76 -16.26
N TYR A 293 -0.41 -9.45 -16.38
CA TYR A 293 0.66 -10.31 -15.94
C TYR A 293 0.63 -10.57 -14.44
N ILE A 294 0.56 -9.51 -13.61
CA ILE A 294 0.57 -9.70 -12.16
C ILE A 294 -0.67 -10.44 -11.68
N VAL A 295 -1.85 -10.17 -12.25
CA VAL A 295 -3.08 -10.85 -11.84
C VAL A 295 -2.98 -12.32 -12.15
N HIS A 296 -2.54 -12.68 -13.35
CA HIS A 296 -2.40 -14.07 -13.74
C HIS A 296 -1.33 -14.83 -12.94
N HIS A 297 -0.17 -14.21 -12.71
CA HIS A 297 1.01 -14.89 -12.15
C HIS A 297 1.18 -14.69 -10.64
N THR A 298 0.37 -13.88 -9.98
CA THR A 298 0.56 -13.66 -8.54
C THR A 298 -0.75 -13.60 -7.77
N GLN A 299 -1.87 -13.30 -8.43
CA GLN A 299 -3.12 -13.04 -7.73
C GLN A 299 -4.06 -14.25 -7.76
N ILE A 300 -4.69 -14.53 -6.63
CA ILE A 300 -5.74 -15.53 -6.46
C ILE A 300 -7.01 -14.80 -6.04
N ASN A 301 -8.11 -15.03 -6.74
CA ASN A 301 -9.39 -14.43 -6.36
C ASN A 301 -9.87 -15.04 -5.03
N GLY A 302 -10.06 -14.21 -4.00
CA GLY A 302 -10.33 -14.67 -2.64
C GLY A 302 -9.99 -13.62 -1.59
N ASP A 303 -10.22 -13.95 -0.32
CA ASP A 303 -9.76 -13.17 0.83
C ASP A 303 -9.48 -14.06 2.06
N PHE A 304 -8.83 -13.52 3.08
CA PHE A 304 -8.43 -14.26 4.29
C PHE A 304 -9.48 -14.29 5.41
N TYR A 305 -10.65 -13.71 5.18
CA TYR A 305 -11.61 -13.38 6.23
C TYR A 305 -12.95 -14.08 6.05
N THR A 306 -13.57 -13.94 4.87
CA THR A 306 -14.89 -14.48 4.62
C THR A 306 -14.80 -15.97 4.30
N ARG A 307 -15.84 -16.72 4.64
CA ARG A 307 -15.89 -18.15 4.30
C ARG A 307 -15.75 -18.38 2.79
N THR A 308 -16.52 -17.63 1.99
CA THR A 308 -16.48 -17.71 0.53
C THR A 308 -15.11 -17.32 -0.03
N GLY A 309 -14.51 -16.24 0.50
CA GLY A 309 -13.19 -15.78 0.12
C GLY A 309 -12.11 -16.81 0.42
N ILE A 310 -12.19 -17.49 1.57
CA ILE A 310 -11.26 -18.56 1.95
C ILE A 310 -11.45 -19.78 1.05
N GLU A 311 -12.69 -20.21 0.78
CA GLU A 311 -12.97 -21.34 -0.13
C GLU A 311 -12.37 -21.10 -1.53
N MET A 312 -12.55 -19.89 -2.07
CA MET A 312 -11.96 -19.48 -3.35
C MET A 312 -10.43 -19.43 -3.30
N ALA A 313 -9.87 -18.84 -2.23
CA ALA A 313 -8.43 -18.73 -2.04
C ALA A 313 -7.74 -20.10 -1.93
N VAL A 314 -8.35 -21.06 -1.21
CA VAL A 314 -7.83 -22.42 -1.08
C VAL A 314 -7.82 -23.13 -2.43
N ALA A 315 -8.92 -23.06 -3.18
CA ALA A 315 -9.00 -23.68 -4.51
C ALA A 315 -7.92 -23.12 -5.45
N GLY A 316 -7.78 -21.79 -5.51
CA GLY A 316 -6.76 -21.15 -6.35
C GLY A 316 -5.31 -21.41 -5.86
N ALA A 317 -5.10 -21.49 -4.55
CA ALA A 317 -3.79 -21.78 -3.97
C ALA A 317 -3.33 -23.20 -4.30
N VAL A 318 -4.21 -24.21 -4.22
CA VAL A 318 -3.85 -25.59 -4.58
C VAL A 318 -3.38 -25.66 -6.02
N VAL A 319 -4.14 -25.10 -6.97
CA VAL A 319 -3.76 -25.05 -8.40
C VAL A 319 -2.38 -24.42 -8.58
N ARG A 320 -2.12 -23.29 -7.92
CA ARG A 320 -0.86 -22.55 -8.06
C ARG A 320 0.32 -23.23 -7.37
N LEU A 321 0.09 -23.93 -6.27
CA LEU A 321 1.12 -24.69 -5.57
C LEU A 321 1.46 -25.99 -6.31
N GLU A 322 0.51 -26.62 -6.99
CA GLU A 322 0.73 -27.83 -7.79
C GLU A 322 1.35 -27.51 -9.15
N ALA A 323 1.23 -26.27 -9.63
CA ALA A 323 1.87 -25.83 -10.87
C ALA A 323 3.41 -25.95 -10.82
N PRO A 324 4.05 -26.34 -11.94
CA PRO A 324 5.51 -26.37 -12.04
C PRO A 324 6.08 -24.95 -11.93
N VAL A 325 7.31 -24.85 -11.40
CA VAL A 325 7.96 -23.59 -10.98
C VAL A 325 8.17 -22.56 -12.11
N ASN A 326 8.02 -22.98 -13.37
CA ASN A 326 8.27 -22.16 -14.57
C ASN A 326 6.99 -21.88 -15.40
N ALA A 327 5.80 -22.09 -14.85
CA ALA A 327 4.52 -21.85 -15.53
C ALA A 327 4.02 -20.41 -15.38
#